data_AF-A0A933A951-F1
#
_entry.id   AF-A0A933A951-F1
#
_cell.length_a   1.000
_cell.length_b   1.000
_cell.length_c   1.000
_cell.angle_alpha   90.00
_cell.angle_beta   90.00
_cell.angle_gamma   90.00
#
_symmetry.space_group_name_H-M   'P 1'
#
loop_
_entity.id
_entity.type
_entity.pdbx_description
1 polymer ?
#
loop_
_entity_poly.entity_id
_entity_poly.type
_entity_poly.pdbx_seq_one_letter_code
_entity_poly.pdbx_strand_id
1 'polypeptide(L)' 'MDNIDPEVAAFVRFCVHRRGNCWPDLYDEMCRVASNKLYKGLGYTELRRLGVSLSLDNLDKTARTIDMAVETSLPQA' A
#
# COMPACT_ATOMS: atom_id res chain seq x y z
N MET A 1 -8.96 -8.99 12.90
CA MET A 1 -9.28 -7.76 12.14
C MET A 1 -8.18 -6.77 12.48
N ASP A 2 -7.20 -6.66 11.60
CA ASP A 2 -6.06 -5.76 11.76
C ASP A 2 -6.57 -4.33 11.91
N ASN A 3 -6.50 -3.82 13.13
CA ASN A 3 -6.95 -2.47 13.45
C ASN A 3 -5.93 -1.49 12.86
N ILE A 4 -6.20 -1.02 11.64
CA ILE A 4 -5.37 -0.02 10.96
C ILE A 4 -5.42 1.26 11.78
N ASP A 5 -4.25 1.81 12.10
CA ASP A 5 -4.15 3.08 12.81
C ASP A 5 -4.98 4.17 12.05
N PRO A 6 -5.83 4.94 12.74
CA PRO A 6 -6.69 5.92 12.09
C PRO A 6 -5.92 6.97 11.30
N GLU A 7 -4.68 7.28 11.69
CA GLU A 7 -3.79 8.21 11.00
C GLU A 7 -3.28 7.62 9.68
N VAL A 8 -3.03 6.30 9.64
CA VAL A 8 -2.71 5.57 8.41
C VAL A 8 -3.90 5.62 7.44
N ALA A 9 -5.12 5.37 7.93
CA ALA A 9 -6.30 5.43 7.07
C ALA A 9 -6.52 6.84 6.50
N ALA A 10 -6.21 7.88 7.29
CA ALA A 10 -6.26 9.27 6.83
C ALA A 10 -5.18 9.57 5.78
N PHE A 11 -3.95 9.07 5.95
CA PHE A 11 -2.87 9.15 4.96
C PHE A 11 -3.27 8.51 3.62
N VAL A 12 -3.86 7.31 3.64
CA VAL A 12 -4.29 6.63 2.41
C VAL A 12 -5.40 7.42 1.71
N ARG A 13 -6.39 7.91 2.46
CA ARG A 13 -7.45 8.78 1.89
C ARG A 13 -6.90 10.04 1.25
N PHE A 14 -5.89 10.65 1.87
CA PHE A 14 -5.19 11.80 1.29
C PHE A 14 -4.53 11.46 -0.05
N CYS A 15 -3.88 10.30 -0.17
CA CYS A 15 -3.26 9.85 -1.42
C CYS A 15 -4.32 9.54 -2.50
N VAL A 16 -5.43 8.89 -2.12
CA VAL A 16 -6.56 8.62 -3.03
C VAL A 16 -7.16 9.92 -3.57
N HIS A 17 -7.30 10.96 -2.75
CA HIS A 17 -7.82 12.24 -3.20
C HIS A 17 -6.91 12.93 -4.24
N ARG A 18 -5.59 12.66 -4.20
CA ARG A 18 -4.60 13.28 -5.10
C ARG A 18 -4.42 12.55 -6.42
N ARG A 19 -4.51 11.22 -6.43
CA ARG A 19 -4.19 10.39 -7.60
C ARG A 19 -5.22 9.33 -7.97
N GLY A 20 -6.26 9.14 -7.15
CA GLY A 20 -7.21 8.05 -7.33
C GLY A 20 -6.79 6.78 -6.59
N ASN A 21 -7.61 5.74 -6.70
CA ASN A 21 -7.46 4.48 -5.97
C ASN A 21 -6.92 3.33 -6.84
N CYS A 22 -6.48 3.62 -8.07
CA CYS A 22 -5.95 2.61 -8.97
C CYS A 22 -4.59 2.09 -8.48
N TRP A 23 -4.44 0.77 -8.46
CA TRP A 23 -3.14 0.14 -8.27
C TRP A 23 -2.42 0.00 -9.63
N PRO A 24 -1.10 0.21 -9.74
CA PRO A 24 -0.12 0.57 -8.71
C PRO A 24 0.01 2.08 -8.44
N ASP A 25 -0.68 2.93 -9.19
CA ASP A 25 -0.53 4.41 -9.11
C ASP A 25 -0.74 4.97 -7.69
N LEU A 26 -1.67 4.42 -6.92
CA LEU A 26 -1.89 4.79 -5.52
C LEU A 26 -0.67 4.48 -4.64
N TYR A 27 0.00 3.34 -4.87
CA TYR A 27 1.21 2.98 -4.13
C TYR A 27 2.35 3.95 -4.44
N ASP A 28 2.51 4.30 -5.72
CA ASP A 28 3.51 5.27 -6.15
C ASP A 28 3.22 6.65 -5.55
N GLU A 29 1.95 7.05 -5.47
CA GLU A 29 1.57 8.29 -4.79
C GLU A 29 1.83 8.20 -3.27
N MET A 30 1.54 7.08 -2.62
CA MET A 30 1.87 6.87 -1.20
C MET A 30 3.39 7.01 -0.95
N CYS A 31 4.21 6.41 -1.82
CA CYS A 31 5.67 6.56 -1.78
C CYS A 31 6.10 8.02 -2.02
N ARG A 32 5.50 8.71 -2.99
CA ARG A 32 5.77 10.13 -3.27
C ARG A 32 5.42 11.03 -2.09
N VAL A 33 4.26 10.83 -1.48
CA VAL A 33 3.79 11.61 -0.33
C VAL A 33 4.69 11.37 0.88
N ALA A 34 5.08 10.11 1.15
CA ALA A 34 5.95 9.76 2.27
C ALA A 34 7.39 10.30 2.08
N SER A 35 7.97 10.14 0.89
CA SER A 35 9.33 10.64 0.59
C SER A 35 9.45 12.16 0.71
N ASN A 36 8.39 12.88 0.33
CA ASN A 36 8.33 14.34 0.42
C ASN A 36 7.64 14.85 1.69
N LYS A 37 7.24 13.96 2.61
CA LYS A 37 6.56 14.28 3.87
C LYS A 37 5.33 15.19 3.71
N LEU A 38 4.57 15.00 2.63
CA LEU A 38 3.50 15.92 2.22
C LEU A 38 2.23 15.84 3.08
N TYR A 39 2.07 14.76 3.85
CA TYR A 39 0.95 14.57 4.75
C TYR A 39 1.42 14.64 6.20
N LYS A 40 1.13 15.76 6.88
CA LYS A 40 1.46 16.03 8.30
C LYS A 40 2.94 15.78 8.67
N GLY A 41 3.86 15.85 7.71
CA GLY A 41 5.26 15.53 7.95
C GLY A 41 5.59 14.03 8.05
N LEU A 42 4.62 13.13 7.84
CA LEU A 42 4.82 11.69 7.92
C LEU A 42 5.65 11.20 6.73
N GLY A 43 6.80 10.60 7.04
CA GLY A 43 7.61 9.86 6.08
C GLY A 43 7.62 8.36 6.39
N TYR A 44 8.51 7.63 5.73
CA TYR A 44 8.61 6.17 5.85
C TYR A 44 8.78 5.69 7.30
N THR A 45 9.62 6.36 8.08
CA THR A 45 9.90 5.98 9.47
C THR A 45 8.67 6.14 10.35
N GLU A 46 7.95 7.25 10.20
CA GLU A 46 6.75 7.55 10.97
C GLU A 46 5.60 6.60 10.58
N LEU A 47 5.39 6.38 9.27
CA LEU A 47 4.40 5.42 8.77
C LEU A 47 4.69 3.99 9.27
N ARG A 48 5.97 3.58 9.30
CA ARG A 48 6.36 2.26 9.81
C ARG A 48 6.07 2.09 11.29
N ARG A 49 6.23 3.16 12.10
CA ARG A 49 5.84 3.15 13.52
C ARG A 49 4.33 3.03 13.70
N LEU A 50 3.55 3.54 12.76
CA LEU A 50 2.09 3.40 12.71
C LEU A 50 1.63 2.08 12.06
N GLY A 51 2.56 1.20 11.69
CA GLY A 51 2.26 -0.14 11.18
C GLY A 51 2.20 -0.26 9.65
N VAL A 52 2.55 0.77 8.88
CA VAL A 52 2.64 0.70 7.41
C VAL A 52 4.08 0.81 6.92
N SER A 53 4.55 -0.24 6.24
CA SER A 53 5.84 -0.23 5.56
C SER A 53 5.65 -0.08 4.06
N LEU A 54 6.08 1.04 3.50
CA LEU A 54 6.13 1.28 2.05
C LEU A 54 7.48 0.80 1.49
N SER A 55 7.77 -0.49 1.66
CA SER A 55 9.00 -1.09 1.16
C SER A 55 8.71 -2.03 -0.01
N LEU A 56 9.55 -1.95 -1.04
CA LEU A 56 9.48 -2.80 -2.24
C LEU A 56 9.97 -4.24 -1.99
N ASP A 57 10.50 -4.53 -0.80
CA ASP A 57 11.15 -5.80 -0.42
C ASP A 57 10.24 -7.05 -0.53
N ASN A 58 8.95 -6.89 -0.84
CA ASN A 58 7.97 -7.96 -0.97
C ASN A 58 7.12 -7.89 -2.26
N LEU A 59 7.46 -7.02 -3.22
CA LEU A 59 6.67 -6.87 -4.45
C LEU A 59 6.67 -8.17 -5.27
N ASP A 60 7.84 -8.80 -5.44
CA ASP A 60 7.99 -10.09 -6.11
C ASP A 60 7.30 -11.25 -5.37
N LYS A 61 7.32 -11.23 -4.03
CA LYS A 61 6.64 -12.27 -3.22
C LYS A 61 5.12 -12.13 -3.28
N THR A 62 4.63 -10.90 -3.40
CA THR A 62 3.21 -10.60 -3.56
C THR A 62 2.72 -11.03 -4.95
N ALA A 63 3.48 -10.72 -6.00
CA ALA A 63 3.17 -11.16 -7.36
C ALA A 63 3.09 -12.70 -7.47
N ARG A 64 4.09 -13.43 -6.94
CA ARG A 64 4.08 -14.91 -6.94
C ARG A 64 2.93 -15.53 -6.16
N THR A 65 2.49 -14.89 -5.07
CA THR A 65 1.36 -15.39 -4.27
C THR A 65 0.04 -15.23 -5.01
N ILE A 66 -0.10 -14.17 -5.82
CA ILE A 66 -1.28 -13.91 -6.66
C ILE A 66 -1.35 -14.92 -7.82
N ASP A 67 -0.23 -15.21 -8.49
CA ASP A 67 -0.21 -16.21 -9.58
C ASP A 67 -0.65 -17.61 -9.10
N MET A 68 -0.14 -18.08 -7.96
CA MET A 68 -0.52 -19.39 -7.40
C MET A 68 -2.00 -19.47 -7.01
N ALA A 69 -2.59 -18.38 -6.55
CA ALA A 69 -4.00 -18.34 -6.15
C ALA A 69 -4.95 -18.38 -7.35
N VAL A 70 -4.55 -17.78 -8.48
CA VAL A 70 -5.34 -17.76 -9.72
C VAL A 70 -5.35 -19.12 -10.41
N GLU A 71 -4.24 -19.88 -10.36
CA GLU A 71 -4.15 -21.21 -10.98
C GLU A 71 -5.01 -22.27 -10.27
N THR A 72 -5.31 -22.08 -8.98
CA THR A 72 -6.15 -23.01 -8.19
C THR A 72 -7.66 -22.80 -8.41
N SER A 73 -8.06 -21.75 -9.12
CA SER A 73 -9.48 -21.36 -9.29
C SER A 73 -10.06 -21.65 -10.69
N LEU A 74 -9.35 -22.37 -11.55
CA LEU A 74 -9.95 -22.93 -12.76
C LEU A 74 -10.62 -24.28 -12.42
N PRO A 75 -11.95 -24.41 -12.52
CA PRO A 75 -12.58 -25.71 -12.48
C PRO A 75 -12.02 -26.55 -13.63
N GLN A 76 -11.44 -27.71 -13.31
CA GLN A 76 -11.20 -28.77 -14.27
C GLN A 76 -12.56 -29.18 -14.85
N ALA A 77 -12.61 -29.26 -16.19
CA ALA A 77 -13.78 -29.59 -17.00
C ALA A 77 -14.54 -30.84 -16.52
#